data_AF-A0A2D0JLE1-F1
#
_entry.id   AF-A0A2D0JLE1-F1
#
_cell.length_a   1.000
_cell.length_b   1.000
_cell.length_c   1.000
_cell.angle_alpha   90.00
_cell.angle_beta   90.00
_cell.angle_gamma   90.00
#
_symmetry.space_group_name_H-M   'P 1'
#
loop_
_entity.id
_entity.type
_entity.pdbx_description
1 polymer ?
#
loop_
_entity_poly.entity_id
_entity_poly.type
_entity_poly.pdbx_seq_one_letter_code
_entity_poly.pdbx_strand_id
1 'polypeptide(L)' 'MKAQQFNQCFPVGQGFIYQPNPFLRGGQAVRTIEPAQDLTNMTVVEISTEPYLVRIEHLTPA' A
#
# COMPACT_ATOMS: atom_id res chain seq x y z
N MET A 1 8.21 -6.33 -3.45
CA MET A 1 9.14 -6.15 -2.31
C MET A 1 8.54 -6.82 -1.07
N LYS A 2 9.33 -7.13 -0.04
CA LYS A 2 8.84 -7.66 1.24
C LYS A 2 8.55 -6.53 2.24
N ALA A 3 7.82 -6.82 3.31
CA ALA A 3 7.40 -5.83 4.32
C ALA A 3 8.57 -5.04 4.90
N GLN A 4 9.66 -5.71 5.26
CA GLN A 4 10.84 -5.05 5.83
C GLN A 4 11.40 -3.95 4.91
N GLN A 5 11.54 -4.26 3.61
CA GLN A 5 12.05 -3.30 2.63
C GLN A 5 11.05 -2.16 2.40
N PHE A 6 9.76 -2.47 2.32
CA PHE A 6 8.72 -1.45 2.19
C PHE A 6 8.76 -0.46 3.36
N ASN A 7 8.83 -0.97 4.59
CA ASN A 7 8.85 -0.15 5.81
C ASN A 7 10.13 0.68 5.97
N GLN A 8 11.25 0.25 5.37
CA GLN A 8 12.48 1.05 5.32
C GLN A 8 12.37 2.22 4.32
N CYS A 9 11.66 2.01 3.21
CA CYS A 9 11.47 3.03 2.18
C CYS A 9 10.35 4.02 2.51
N PHE A 10 9.29 3.55 3.17
CA PHE A 10 8.05 4.31 3.36
C PHE A 10 7.63 4.30 4.83
N PRO A 11 7.72 5.44 5.54
CA PRO A 11 7.23 5.52 6.91
C PRO A 11 5.71 5.41 6.97
N VAL A 12 5.19 5.09 8.16
CA VAL A 12 3.75 5.16 8.43
C VAL A 12 3.25 6.60 8.18
N GLY A 13 2.09 6.73 7.53
CA GLY A 13 1.52 8.00 7.09
C GLY A 13 1.95 8.44 5.70
N GLN A 14 2.86 7.70 5.04
CA GLN A 14 3.27 7.98 3.66
C GLN A 14 2.07 7.92 2.70
N GLY A 15 2.01 8.90 1.79
CA GLY A 15 0.97 9.00 0.77
C GLY A 15 1.21 8.10 -0.44
N PHE A 16 0.14 7.49 -0.95
CA PHE A 16 0.14 6.64 -2.14
C PHE A 16 -1.12 6.86 -2.98
N ILE A 17 -1.06 6.46 -4.24
CA ILE A 17 -2.21 6.20 -5.09
C ILE A 17 -2.52 4.69 -5.03
N TYR A 18 -3.69 4.35 -4.48
CA TYR A 18 -4.24 3.01 -4.51
C TYR A 18 -4.96 2.75 -5.83
N GLN A 19 -4.46 1.77 -6.58
CA GLN A 19 -4.99 1.38 -7.88
C GLN A 19 -4.78 -0.14 -8.11
N PRO A 20 -5.76 -0.98 -7.77
CA PRO A 20 -5.62 -2.44 -7.90
C PRO A 20 -5.60 -2.91 -9.35
N ASN A 21 -6.14 -2.13 -10.29
CA ASN A 21 -6.06 -2.41 -11.72
C ASN A 21 -5.28 -1.28 -12.43
N PRO A 22 -4.02 -1.52 -12.85
CA PRO A 22 -3.16 -0.50 -13.45
C PRO A 22 -3.68 0.05 -14.79
N PHE A 23 -4.60 -0.66 -15.47
CA PHE A 23 -5.16 -0.22 -16.75
C PHE A 23 -6.33 0.76 -16.60
N LEU A 24 -6.98 0.81 -15.43
CA LEU A 24 -8.11 1.70 -15.19
C LEU A 24 -7.62 3.06 -14.69
N ARG A 25 -8.21 4.15 -15.18
CA ARG A 25 -7.92 5.50 -14.65
C ARG A 25 -8.66 5.72 -13.33
N GLY A 26 -8.11 6.58 -12.46
CA GLY A 26 -8.79 7.05 -11.25
C GLY A 26 -8.40 6.33 -9.97
N GLY A 27 -7.11 6.08 -9.75
CA GLY A 27 -6.63 5.61 -8.45
C GLY A 27 -6.95 6.59 -7.31
N GLN A 28 -7.10 6.07 -6.09
CA GLN A 28 -7.48 6.85 -4.92
C GLN A 28 -6.24 7.25 -4.11
N ALA A 29 -6.16 8.52 -3.69
CA ALA A 29 -5.11 8.96 -2.78
C ALA A 29 -5.37 8.43 -1.36
N VAL A 30 -4.39 7.74 -0.78
CA VAL A 30 -4.46 7.09 0.53
C VAL A 30 -3.18 7.31 1.32
N ARG A 31 -3.21 7.04 2.62
CA ARG A 31 -2.03 7.00 3.49
C ARG A 31 -1.91 5.67 4.20
N THR A 32 -0.68 5.22 4.46
CA THR A 32 -0.45 4.05 5.32
C THR A 32 -0.80 4.37 6.76
N ILE A 33 -1.45 3.44 7.45
CA ILE A 33 -1.86 3.58 8.86
C ILE A 33 -0.93 2.82 9.79
N GLU A 34 -0.43 1.67 9.35
CA GLU A 34 0.48 0.80 10.10
C GLU A 34 1.65 0.33 9.22
N PRO A 35 2.72 -0.23 9.82
CA PRO A 35 3.77 -0.89 9.06
C PRO A 35 3.23 -2.03 8.20
N ALA A 36 3.76 -2.21 7.00
CA ALA A 36 3.44 -3.34 6.15
C ALA A 36 3.83 -4.66 6.81
N GLN A 37 3.10 -5.72 6.47
CA GLN A 37 3.27 -7.07 6.99
C GLN A 37 3.36 -8.08 5.85
N ASP A 38 4.21 -9.10 6.03
CA ASP A 38 4.32 -10.21 5.11
C ASP A 38 3.34 -11.31 5.51
N LEU A 39 2.49 -11.71 4.56
CA LEU A 39 1.67 -12.90 4.61
C LEU A 39 2.33 -14.00 3.76
N THR A 40 1.77 -15.22 3.79
CA THR A 40 2.35 -16.40 3.13
C THR A 40 2.81 -16.13 1.69
N ASN A 41 1.97 -15.45 0.89
CA ASN A 41 2.21 -15.22 -0.54
C ASN A 41 2.08 -13.76 -0.97
N MET A 42 2.02 -12.81 -0.03
CA MET A 42 1.82 -11.39 -0.36
C MET A 42 2.31 -10.49 0.75
N THR A 43 2.53 -9.22 0.43
CA THR A 43 2.83 -8.18 1.40
C THR A 43 1.69 -7.17 1.40
N VAL A 44 1.13 -6.91 2.57
CA VAL A 44 -0.04 -6.04 2.74
C VAL A 44 0.27 -4.88 3.67
N VAL A 45 -0.48 -3.80 3.54
CA VAL A 45 -0.41 -2.64 4.42
C VAL A 45 -1.81 -2.09 4.66
N GLU A 46 -2.03 -1.54 5.85
CA GLU A 46 -3.27 -0.87 6.18
C GLU A 46 -3.27 0.57 5.64
N ILE A 47 -4.37 1.01 5.05
CA ILE A 47 -4.56 2.31 4.41
C ILE A 47 -5.76 3.06 4.99
N SER A 48 -5.74 4.39 4.85
CA SER A 48 -6.68 5.32 5.48
C SER A 48 -8.14 5.23 5.00
N THR A 49 -8.42 4.47 3.94
CA THR A 49 -9.75 4.36 3.32
C THR A 49 -10.03 2.92 2.91
N GLU A 50 -11.29 2.57 2.65
CA GLU A 50 -11.65 1.26 2.11
C GLU A 50 -10.79 0.89 0.89
N PRO A 51 -10.33 -0.38 0.77
CA PRO A 51 -10.73 -1.54 1.57
C PRO A 51 -9.94 -1.76 2.88
N TYR A 52 -9.22 -0.73 3.35
CA TYR A 52 -8.39 -0.70 4.57
C TYR A 52 -7.15 -1.58 4.52
N LEU A 53 -7.22 -2.82 4.05
CA LEU A 53 -6.04 -3.69 3.93
C LEU A 53 -5.78 -4.02 2.46
N VAL A 54 -4.64 -3.59 1.93
CA VAL A 54 -4.31 -3.73 0.50
C VAL A 54 -2.93 -4.33 0.28
N ARG A 55 -2.75 -4.96 -0.88
CA ARG A 55 -1.42 -5.38 -1.34
C ARG A 55 -0.60 -4.16 -1.70
N ILE A 56 0.67 -4.15 -1.30
CA ILE A 56 1.59 -3.05 -1.62
C ILE A 56 1.84 -2.90 -3.14
N GLU A 57 1.62 -3.97 -3.91
CA GLU A 57 1.73 -3.98 -5.38
C GLU A 57 0.67 -3.09 -6.06
N HIS A 58 -0.41 -2.77 -5.35
CA HIS A 58 -1.48 -1.89 -5.83
C HIS A 58 -1.26 -0.43 -5.42
N LEU A 59 -0.10 -0.11 -4.82
CA LEU A 59 0.23 1.22 -4.33
C LEU A 59 1.37 1.83 -5.16
N THR A 60 1.15 3.04 -5.65
CA THR A 60 2.17 3.86 -6.30
C THR A 60 2.48 5.06 -5.41
N PRO A 61 3.74 5.33 -5.03
CA PRO A 61 4.08 6.54 -4.28
C PRO A 61 3.56 7.79 -4.99
N ALA A 62 2.89 8.67 -4.25
CA ALA A 62 2.36 9.94 -4.76
C ALA A 62 3.43 11.04 -4.82
#